data_AF-A0A844MZE9-F1
#
_entry.id   AF-A0A844MZE9-F1
#
_cell.length_a   1.000
_cell.length_b   1.000
_cell.length_c   1.000
_cell.angle_alpha   90.00
_cell.angle_beta   90.00
_cell.angle_gamma   90.00
#
_symmetry.space_group_name_H-M   'P 1'
#
loop_
_entity.id
_entity.type
_entity.pdbx_description
1 polymer ?
#
loop_
_entity_poly.entity_id
_entity_poly.type
_entity_poly.pdbx_seq_one_letter_code
_entity_poly.pdbx_strand_id
1 'polypeptide(L)'
;MQYQVFVRSQSESCFVASVVGIPNLTVEGRTEEEAIANAQAALESQLATGRLVTIEVNSEERSNGNMSLMEKPFYETATDEEWEAALIDLANSDFFSKALPLSDEAISRESIYREREDSQL
;
A
#
# COMPACT_ATOMS: atom_id res chain seq x y z
N MET A 1 -27.55 -19.59 -0.10
CA MET A 1 -26.28 -19.06 0.44
C MET A 1 -26.32 -17.55 0.31
N GLN A 2 -25.81 -16.79 1.28
CA GLN A 2 -25.87 -15.33 1.27
C GLN A 2 -24.45 -14.78 1.10
N TYR A 3 -24.28 -13.87 0.13
CA TYR A 3 -23.01 -13.20 -0.13
C TYR A 3 -23.18 -11.70 0.07
N GLN A 4 -22.17 -11.07 0.68
CA GLN A 4 -22.13 -9.61 0.79
C GLN A 4 -21.53 -9.06 -0.50
N VAL A 5 -22.27 -8.18 -1.16
CA VAL A 5 -21.83 -7.50 -2.38
C VAL A 5 -21.66 -6.03 -2.05
N PHE A 6 -20.47 -5.51 -2.33
CA PHE A 6 -20.17 -4.10 -2.18
C PHE A 6 -20.45 -3.40 -3.50
N VAL A 7 -21.44 -2.52 -3.52
CA VAL A 7 -21.79 -1.72 -4.69
C VAL A 7 -21.30 -0.30 -4.49
N ARG A 8 -20.59 0.24 -5.47
CA ARG A 8 -20.06 1.60 -5.47
C ARG A 8 -20.50 2.33 -6.72
N SER A 9 -21.05 3.53 -6.58
CA SER A 9 -21.23 4.45 -7.70
C SER A 9 -19.89 5.09 -8.06
N GLN A 10 -19.42 4.86 -9.29
CA GLN A 10 -18.19 5.47 -9.83
C GLN A 10 -18.51 6.75 -10.60
N SER A 11 -19.72 6.89 -11.15
CA SER A 11 -20.23 8.09 -11.85
C SER A 11 -21.76 8.09 -11.83
N GLU A 12 -22.41 9.15 -12.35
CA GLU A 12 -23.88 9.30 -12.33
C GLU A 12 -24.65 8.12 -12.98
N SER A 13 -24.02 7.35 -13.85
CA SER A 13 -24.61 6.18 -14.54
C SER A 13 -23.65 5.00 -14.64
N CYS A 14 -22.70 4.88 -13.70
CA CYS A 14 -21.79 3.74 -13.62
C CYS A 14 -21.67 3.26 -12.18
N PHE A 15 -22.08 2.01 -11.96
CA PHE A 15 -22.05 1.32 -10.68
C PHE A 15 -21.14 0.10 -10.81
N VAL A 16 -20.28 -0.08 -9.83
CA VAL A 16 -19.34 -1.20 -9.75
C VAL A 16 -19.77 -2.06 -8.57
N ALA A 17 -20.13 -3.32 -8.84
CA ALA A 17 -20.42 -4.31 -7.82
C ALA A 17 -19.24 -5.27 -7.67
N SER A 18 -18.73 -5.40 -6.45
CA SER A 18 -17.64 -6.32 -6.10
C SER A 18 -18.09 -7.26 -5.00
N VAL A 19 -17.92 -8.56 -5.18
CA VAL A 19 -18.34 -9.55 -4.18
C VAL A 19 -17.26 -9.68 -3.10
N VAL A 20 -17.65 -9.44 -1.84
CA VAL A 20 -16.72 -9.48 -0.71
C VAL A 20 -16.19 -10.90 -0.53
N GLY A 21 -14.86 -11.04 -0.49
CA GLY A 21 -14.17 -12.33 -0.40
C GLY A 21 -13.82 -12.97 -1.75
N ILE A 22 -14.21 -12.37 -2.88
CA ILE A 22 -13.82 -12.84 -4.23
C ILE A 22 -13.22 -11.66 -5.02
N PRO A 23 -11.90 -11.43 -4.92
CA PRO A 23 -11.24 -10.27 -5.54
C PRO A 23 -11.29 -10.29 -7.08
N ASN A 24 -11.55 -11.47 -7.67
CA ASN A 24 -11.63 -11.64 -9.12
C ASN A 24 -13.03 -11.41 -9.69
N LEU A 25 -14.00 -11.02 -8.86
CA LEU A 25 -15.39 -10.86 -9.26
C LEU A 25 -15.85 -9.41 -9.04
N THR A 26 -15.50 -8.58 -10.02
CA THR A 26 -15.94 -7.19 -10.14
C THR A 26 -16.73 -7.05 -11.43
N VAL A 27 -17.93 -6.48 -11.34
CA VAL A 27 -18.79 -6.22 -12.48
C VAL A 27 -19.25 -4.78 -12.48
N GLU A 28 -19.53 -4.27 -13.66
CA GLU A 28 -20.03 -2.92 -13.87
C GLU A 28 -21.48 -2.99 -14.37
N GLY A 29 -22.29 -2.00 -14.00
CA GLY A 29 -23.68 -1.84 -14.43
C GLY A 29 -24.02 -0.36 -14.55
N ARG A 30 -25.01 -0.03 -15.38
CA ARG A 30 -25.44 1.37 -15.56
C ARG A 30 -26.37 1.83 -14.44
N THR A 31 -27.00 0.88 -13.75
CA THR A 31 -27.76 1.10 -12.53
C THR A 31 -27.27 0.17 -11.42
N GLU A 32 -27.62 0.48 -10.18
CA GLU A 32 -27.31 -0.35 -9.03
C GLU A 32 -27.89 -1.76 -9.18
N GLU A 33 -29.14 -1.87 -9.60
CA GLU A 33 -29.83 -3.15 -9.78
C GLU A 33 -29.20 -3.98 -10.89
N GLU A 34 -28.78 -3.35 -11.99
CA GLU A 34 -28.09 -4.02 -13.09
C GLU A 34 -26.72 -4.54 -12.63
N ALA A 35 -25.97 -3.75 -11.85
CA ALA A 35 -24.69 -4.17 -11.29
C ALA A 35 -24.85 -5.36 -10.33
N ILE A 36 -25.91 -5.36 -9.49
CA ILE A 36 -26.22 -6.47 -8.58
C ILE A 36 -26.62 -7.72 -9.37
N ALA A 37 -27.49 -7.61 -10.38
CA ALA A 37 -27.90 -8.73 -11.22
C ALA A 37 -26.71 -9.33 -11.98
N ASN A 38 -25.83 -8.48 -12.52
CA ASN A 38 -24.58 -8.91 -13.15
C ASN A 38 -23.66 -9.61 -12.15
N ALA A 39 -23.58 -9.10 -10.91
CA ALA A 39 -22.73 -9.69 -9.88
C ALA A 39 -23.25 -11.07 -9.48
N GLN A 40 -24.57 -11.23 -9.37
CA GLN A 40 -25.21 -12.51 -9.10
C GLN A 40 -24.93 -13.52 -10.23
N ALA A 41 -25.16 -13.14 -11.49
CA ALA A 41 -24.93 -14.03 -12.62
C ALA A 41 -23.47 -14.46 -12.73
N ALA A 42 -22.54 -13.51 -12.51
CA ALA A 42 -21.11 -13.79 -12.53
C ALA A 42 -20.69 -14.68 -11.34
N LEU A 43 -21.28 -14.49 -10.16
CA LEU A 43 -21.05 -15.33 -8.99
C LEU A 43 -21.56 -16.76 -9.22
N GLU A 44 -22.77 -16.92 -9.77
CA GLU A 44 -23.34 -18.23 -10.10
C GLU A 44 -22.47 -18.97 -11.13
N SER A 45 -21.96 -18.26 -12.16
CA SER A 45 -21.05 -18.84 -13.14
C SER A 45 -19.70 -19.27 -12.53
N GLN A 46 -19.14 -18.46 -11.62
CA GLN A 46 -17.93 -18.83 -10.90
C GLN A 46 -18.14 -20.03 -9.97
N LEU A 47 -19.28 -20.10 -9.28
CA LEU A 47 -19.62 -21.25 -8.41
C LEU A 47 -19.98 -22.51 -9.20
N ALA A 48 -20.43 -22.39 -10.44
CA ALA A 48 -20.66 -23.53 -11.33
C ALA A 48 -19.33 -24.15 -11.80
N THR A 49 -18.30 -23.32 -12.00
CA THR A 49 -16.99 -23.75 -12.51
C THR A 49 -15.98 -24.05 -11.39
N GLY A 50 -16.13 -23.39 -10.25
CA GLY A 50 -15.19 -23.43 -9.13
C GLY A 50 -15.88 -23.81 -7.83
N ARG A 51 -15.10 -24.40 -6.92
CA ARG A 51 -15.55 -24.72 -5.56
C ARG A 51 -14.89 -23.74 -4.60
N LEU A 52 -15.70 -23.02 -3.82
CA LEU A 52 -15.17 -22.26 -2.69
C LEU A 52 -14.65 -23.24 -1.65
N VAL A 53 -13.35 -23.17 -1.38
CA VAL A 53 -12.72 -23.88 -0.28
C VAL A 53 -12.40 -22.85 0.77
N THR A 54 -13.13 -22.90 1.88
CA THR A 54 -12.74 -22.18 3.08
C THR A 54 -11.54 -22.90 3.65
N ILE A 55 -10.36 -22.33 3.43
CA ILE A 55 -9.16 -22.76 4.15
C ILE A 55 -9.22 -22.01 5.47
N GLU A 56 -9.67 -22.69 6.51
CA GLU A 56 -9.42 -22.25 7.88
C GLU A 56 -7.92 -22.34 8.09
N VAL A 57 -7.24 -21.22 7.85
CA VAL A 57 -5.94 -21.00 8.45
C VAL A 57 -6.23 -20.83 9.92
N ASN A 58 -6.19 -21.95 10.67
CA ASN A 58 -5.85 -21.87 12.07
C ASN A 58 -4.54 -21.11 12.11
N SER A 59 -4.63 -19.79 12.35
CA SER A 59 -3.61 -19.15 13.14
C SER A 59 -3.70 -19.90 14.45
N GLU A 60 -2.98 -21.02 14.55
CA GLU A 60 -2.58 -21.53 15.83
C GLU A 60 -2.05 -20.28 16.53
N GLU A 61 -2.79 -19.79 17.51
CA GLU A 61 -2.17 -19.31 18.72
C GLU A 61 -1.24 -20.44 19.14
N ARG A 62 -0.04 -20.45 18.56
CA ARG A 62 1.10 -21.18 19.08
C ARG A 62 1.45 -20.45 20.37
N SER A 63 0.63 -20.72 21.39
CA SER A 63 1.00 -20.73 22.78
C SER A 63 1.97 -21.90 23.00
N ASN A 64 3.09 -21.88 22.30
CA ASN A 64 4.30 -22.60 22.67
C ASN A 64 5.31 -21.51 23.03
N GLY A 65 5.90 -21.63 24.21
CA GLY A 65 6.75 -20.65 24.85
C GLY A 65 7.99 -20.28 24.05
N ASN A 66 7.84 -19.31 23.16
CA ASN A 66 8.91 -18.52 22.58
C ASN A 66 8.38 -17.09 22.45
N MET A 67 8.37 -16.38 23.58
CA MET A 67 8.16 -14.94 23.64
C MET A 67 9.17 -14.21 22.74
N SER A 68 8.64 -13.22 22.03
CA SER A 68 9.33 -11.98 21.64
C SER A 68 10.50 -12.10 20.67
N LEU A 69 10.26 -11.71 19.43
CA LEU A 69 10.96 -10.58 18.79
C LEU A 69 10.31 -10.33 17.43
N MET A 70 9.18 -9.61 17.44
CA MET A 70 9.09 -8.54 16.44
C MET A 70 10.27 -7.64 16.81
N GLU A 71 11.41 -7.80 16.12
CA GLU A 71 12.50 -6.85 16.23
C GLU A 71 11.91 -5.51 15.89
N LYS A 72 11.74 -4.69 16.93
CA LYS A 72 11.37 -3.31 16.77
C LYS A 72 12.40 -2.70 15.82
N PRO A 73 11.96 -1.89 14.85
CA PRO A 73 12.86 -1.36 13.84
C PRO A 73 13.99 -0.59 14.51
N PHE A 74 15.18 -0.63 13.90
CA PHE A 74 16.41 -0.06 14.44
C PHE A 74 16.22 1.33 15.09
N TYR A 75 15.43 2.22 14.47
CA TYR A 75 15.20 3.56 15.00
C TYR A 75 14.42 3.65 16.32
N GLU A 76 13.76 2.56 16.73
CA GLU A 76 12.96 2.48 17.95
C GLU A 76 13.73 1.82 19.11
N THR A 77 14.80 1.07 18.81
CA THR A 77 15.61 0.35 19.81
C THR A 77 17.05 0.82 19.91
N ALA A 78 17.58 1.49 18.89
CA ALA A 78 18.96 1.90 18.86
C ALA A 78 19.26 2.97 19.93
N THR A 79 20.37 2.80 20.64
CA THR A 79 20.91 3.84 21.52
C THR A 79 21.68 4.89 20.73
N ASP A 80 21.99 6.02 21.36
CA ASP A 80 22.73 7.12 20.72
C ASP A 80 24.10 6.64 20.21
N GLU A 81 24.78 5.75 20.92
CA GLU A 81 26.07 5.19 20.49
C GLU A 81 25.93 4.27 19.26
N GLU A 82 24.83 3.53 19.16
CA GLU A 82 24.53 2.68 17.99
C GLU A 82 24.18 3.54 16.77
N TRP A 83 23.50 4.67 16.99
CA TRP A 83 23.27 5.68 15.96
C TRP A 83 24.57 6.34 15.47
N GLU A 84 25.47 6.69 16.39
CA GLU A 84 26.78 7.25 16.02
C GLU A 84 27.58 6.26 15.16
N ALA A 85 27.61 4.98 15.56
CA ALA A 85 28.28 3.94 14.79
C ALA A 85 27.65 3.75 13.40
N ALA A 86 26.32 3.69 13.32
CA ALA A 86 25.61 3.54 12.05
C ALA A 86 25.82 4.75 11.12
N LEU A 87 25.88 5.97 11.67
CA LEU A 87 26.16 7.18 10.88
C LEU A 87 27.60 7.21 10.36
N ILE A 88 28.58 6.78 11.16
CA ILE A 88 29.97 6.69 10.73
C ILE A 88 30.13 5.63 9.64
N ASP A 89 29.48 4.48 9.77
CA ASP A 89 29.49 3.43 8.75
C ASP A 89 28.85 3.93 7.44
N LEU A 90 27.72 4.62 7.54
CA LEU A 90 27.06 5.25 6.39
C LEU A 90 27.94 6.31 5.72
N ALA A 91 28.61 7.18 6.50
CA ALA A 91 29.49 8.22 5.97
C ALA A 91 30.73 7.65 5.26
N ASN A 92 31.24 6.51 5.73
CA ASN A 92 32.36 5.80 5.12
C ASN A 92 31.93 4.88 3.97
N SER A 93 30.63 4.72 3.74
CA SER A 93 30.12 3.88 2.67
C SER A 93 30.37 4.48 1.28
N ASP A 94 30.48 3.62 0.27
CA ASP A 94 30.65 4.03 -1.12
C ASP A 94 29.46 4.82 -1.70
N PHE A 95 28.39 4.98 -0.92
CA PHE A 95 27.25 5.80 -1.30
C PHE A 95 27.65 7.28 -1.49
N PHE A 96 28.46 7.82 -0.58
CA PHE A 96 28.92 9.21 -0.67
C PHE A 96 30.15 9.38 -1.56
N SER A 97 30.96 8.33 -1.76
CA SER A 97 32.10 8.38 -2.68
C SER A 97 31.67 8.43 -4.14
N LYS A 98 30.46 7.95 -4.46
CA LYS A 98 29.86 7.96 -5.80
C LYS A 98 28.98 9.17 -6.09
N ALA A 99 28.67 9.99 -5.10
CA ALA A 99 27.91 11.21 -5.30
C ALA A 99 28.76 12.20 -6.13
N LEU A 100 28.24 12.62 -7.28
CA LEU A 100 28.79 13.74 -8.03
C LEU A 100 28.92 14.94 -7.08
N PRO A 101 30.02 15.72 -7.11
CA PRO A 101 30.09 16.95 -6.34
C PRO A 101 28.84 17.76 -6.66
N LEU A 102 28.11 18.18 -5.62
CA LEU A 102 26.95 19.04 -5.79
C LEU A 102 27.42 20.23 -6.63
N SER A 103 26.79 20.43 -7.80
CA SER A 103 27.05 21.61 -8.61
C SER A 103 26.82 22.83 -7.74
N ASP A 104 27.77 23.78 -7.72
CA ASP A 104 27.68 25.03 -6.95
C ASP A 104 26.39 25.82 -7.26
N GLU A 105 25.73 25.52 -8.38
CA GLU A 105 24.42 26.05 -8.75
C GLU A 105 23.32 25.71 -7.73
N ALA A 106 23.32 24.52 -7.14
CA ALA A 106 22.27 24.08 -6.21
C ALA A 106 22.42 24.62 -4.78
N ILE A 107 23.60 25.17 -4.44
CA ILE A 107 23.90 25.82 -3.15
C ILE A 107 23.91 27.35 -3.31
N SER A 108 23.66 27.85 -4.52
CA SER A 108 23.69 29.28 -4.78
C SER A 108 22.51 29.94 -4.06
N ARG A 109 22.83 30.84 -3.12
CA ARG A 109 21.85 31.55 -2.28
C ARG A 109 20.79 32.27 -3.14
N GLU A 110 21.17 32.68 -4.34
CA GLU A 110 20.26 33.26 -5.34
C GLU A 110 19.14 32.30 -5.77
N SER A 111 19.39 30.98 -5.84
CA SER A 111 18.43 30.04 -6.44
C SER A 111 17.31 29.68 -5.48
N ILE A 112 17.58 29.79 -4.18
CA ILE A 112 16.61 29.59 -3.09
C ILE A 112 15.66 30.79 -2.95
N TYR A 113 16.08 32.00 -3.36
CA TYR A 113 15.26 33.21 -3.23
C TYR A 113 14.67 33.73 -4.55
N ARG A 114 15.16 33.27 -5.72
CA ARG A 114 14.69 33.72 -7.04
C ARG A 114 13.17 33.54 -7.22
N GLU A 115 12.60 32.44 -6.72
CA GLU A 115 11.16 32.15 -6.84
C GLU A 115 10.27 33.16 -6.07
N ARG A 116 10.80 33.82 -5.03
CA ARG A 116 10.07 34.87 -4.28
C ARG A 116 10.10 36.24 -4.96
N GLU A 117 11.07 36.52 -5.83
CA GLU A 117 11.18 37.79 -6.56
C GLU A 117 10.33 37.76 -7.84
N ASP A 118 10.29 36.63 -8.56
CA ASP A 118 9.43 36.45 -9.76
C ASP A 118 7.92 36.46 -9.45
N SER A 119 7.53 36.13 -8.22
CA SER A 119 6.12 36.15 -7.77
C SER A 119 5.57 37.55 -7.46
N GLN A 120 6.39 38.62 -7.60
CA GLN A 120 6.01 40.01 -7.29
C GLN A 120 5.97 40.95 -8.52
N LEU A 121 6.11 40.41 -9.74
CA LEU A 121 5.90 41.12 -11.01
C LEU A 121 4.61 40.65 -11.69
#